data_AF-A0A7R8ZU12-F1
#
_entry.id   AF-A0A7R8ZU12-F1
#
_cell.length_a   1.000
_cell.length_b   1.000
_cell.length_c   1.000
_cell.angle_alpha   90.00
_cell.angle_beta   90.00
_cell.angle_gamma   90.00
#
_symmetry.space_group_name_H-M   'P 1'
#
loop_
_entity.id
_entity.type
_entity.pdbx_description
1 polymer ?
#
loop_
_entity_poly.entity_id
_entity_poly.type
_entity_poly.pdbx_seq_one_letter_code
_entity_poly.pdbx_strand_id
1 'polypeptide(L)'
;MGMTFQLHFASQVPRMALFVSKLSHCFHDILARYESGEWNVHIPFILSNHEDMRPVADRLGIDFHCLNITRDNKQEQEARQLQLLQDYEIDFVVLA
;
A
#
# COMPACT_ATOMS: atom_id res chain seq x y z
N MET A 1 -22.71 15.54 -24.45
CA MET A 1 -22.60 14.77 -23.18
C MET A 1 -21.73 13.56 -23.46
N GLY A 2 -20.50 13.54 -22.95
CA GLY A 2 -19.61 12.37 -23.08
C GLY A 2 -19.58 11.63 -21.75
N MET A 3 -19.89 10.33 -21.76
CA MET A 3 -19.81 9.48 -20.57
C MET A 3 -18.51 8.68 -20.63
N THR A 4 -17.68 8.80 -19.60
CA THR A 4 -16.53 7.92 -19.40
C THR A 4 -16.97 6.75 -18.54
N PHE A 5 -16.82 5.53 -19.03
CA PHE A 5 -17.10 4.31 -18.28
C PHE A 5 -15.90 3.37 -18.35
N GLN A 6 -15.73 2.55 -17.33
CA GLN A 6 -14.70 1.50 -17.26
C GLN A 6 -15.37 0.18 -16.88
N LEU A 7 -14.99 -0.91 -17.55
CA LEU A 7 -15.45 -2.27 -17.29
C LEU A 7 -14.30 -3.05 -16.67
N HIS A 8 -14.53 -3.63 -15.50
CA HIS A 8 -13.58 -4.48 -14.79
C HIS A 8 -14.18 -5.86 -14.58
N PHE A 9 -13.38 -6.90 -14.77
CA PHE A 9 -13.81 -8.27 -14.51
C PHE A 9 -13.74 -8.55 -13.01
N ALA A 10 -14.76 -9.18 -12.44
CA ALA A 10 -14.77 -9.56 -11.02
C ALA A 10 -13.64 -10.54 -10.64
N SER A 11 -13.03 -11.20 -11.61
CA SER A 11 -11.86 -12.08 -11.43
C SER A 11 -10.54 -11.32 -11.28
N GLN A 12 -10.49 -10.02 -11.63
CA GLN A 12 -9.30 -9.20 -11.45
C GLN A 12 -9.28 -8.69 -10.01
N VAL A 13 -8.41 -9.29 -9.19
CA VAL A 13 -8.15 -8.83 -7.82
C VAL A 13 -7.23 -7.61 -7.90
N PRO A 14 -7.67 -6.43 -7.45
CA PRO A 14 -6.87 -5.23 -7.56
C PRO A 14 -5.72 -5.24 -6.56
N ARG A 15 -4.60 -4.65 -6.97
CA ARG A 15 -3.34 -4.59 -6.24
C ARG A 15 -3.28 -3.27 -5.47
N MET A 16 -3.29 -3.37 -4.15
CA MET A 16 -3.36 -2.23 -3.23
C MET A 16 -1.99 -1.99 -2.58
N ALA A 17 -1.44 -0.79 -2.73
CA ALA A 17 -0.30 -0.38 -1.90
C ALA A 17 -0.80 0.30 -0.63
N LEU A 18 -0.25 -0.10 0.51
CA LEU A 18 -0.64 0.43 1.82
C LEU A 18 0.45 1.35 2.37
N PHE A 19 0.14 2.63 2.50
CA PHE A 19 1.06 3.65 2.99
C PHE A 19 0.68 4.00 4.42
N VAL A 20 1.57 3.73 5.37
CA VAL A 20 1.29 3.82 6.80
C VAL A 20 2.22 4.83 7.44
N SER A 21 1.67 5.73 8.23
CA SER A 21 2.49 6.66 9.00
C SER A 21 2.75 6.16 10.43
N LYS A 22 2.45 6.98 11.44
CA LYS A 22 2.65 6.67 12.86
C LYS A 22 1.40 6.08 13.54
N LEU A 23 0.24 6.17 12.89
CA LEU A 23 -1.03 5.72 13.45
C LEU A 23 -1.23 4.23 13.20
N SER A 24 -0.96 3.43 14.22
CA SER A 24 -1.08 1.97 14.14
C SER A 24 -2.51 1.47 13.96
N HIS A 25 -3.52 2.20 14.41
CA HIS A 25 -4.90 1.68 14.49
C HIS A 25 -5.53 1.39 13.12
N CYS A 26 -5.41 2.29 12.14
CA CYS A 26 -5.93 2.07 10.78
C CYS A 26 -5.22 0.90 10.09
N PHE A 27 -3.90 0.82 10.24
CA PHE A 27 -3.09 -0.25 9.69
C PHE A 27 -3.52 -1.63 10.19
N HIS A 28 -3.72 -1.78 11.50
CA HIS A 28 -4.14 -3.05 12.08
C HIS A 28 -5.56 -3.44 11.66
N ASP A 29 -6.49 -2.48 11.52
CA ASP A 29 -7.85 -2.77 11.05
C ASP A 29 -7.84 -3.25 9.58
N ILE A 30 -7.08 -2.58 8.72
CA ILE A 30 -6.92 -2.96 7.31
C ILE A 30 -6.32 -4.37 7.20
N LEU A 31 -5.26 -4.65 7.95
CA LEU A 31 -4.61 -5.96 7.91
C LEU A 31 -5.49 -7.06 8.50
N ALA A 32 -6.25 -6.78 9.55
CA ALA A 32 -7.19 -7.74 10.12
C ALA A 32 -8.29 -8.14 9.11
N ARG A 33 -8.80 -7.18 8.33
CA ARG A 33 -9.77 -7.44 7.24
C ARG A 33 -9.15 -8.17 6.05
N TYR A 34 -7.88 -7.91 5.78
CA TYR A 34 -7.13 -8.61 4.76
C TYR A 34 -6.89 -10.08 5.16
N GLU A 35 -6.43 -10.34 6.39
CA GLU A 35 -6.27 -11.70 6.93
C GLU A 35 -7.58 -12.48 7.02
N SER A 36 -8.69 -11.81 7.36
CA SER A 36 -10.00 -12.45 7.43
C SER A 36 -10.59 -12.80 6.06
N GLY A 37 -9.98 -12.30 4.97
CA GLY A 37 -10.49 -12.45 3.61
C GLY A 37 -11.75 -11.62 3.34
N GLU A 38 -12.07 -10.63 4.19
CA GLU A 38 -13.19 -9.71 3.98
C GLU A 38 -12.97 -8.86 2.73
N TRP A 39 -11.71 -8.53 2.41
CA TRP A 39 -11.34 -7.76 1.23
C TRP A 39 -10.69 -8.64 0.17
N ASN A 40 -11.32 -8.69 -1.01
CA ASN A 40 -10.75 -9.32 -2.19
C ASN A 40 -9.77 -8.35 -2.89
N VAL A 41 -8.64 -8.10 -2.26
CA VAL A 41 -7.53 -7.27 -2.76
C VAL A 41 -6.23 -8.04 -2.61
N HIS A 42 -5.17 -7.61 -3.31
CA HIS A 42 -3.84 -8.15 -3.12
C HIS A 42 -2.92 -7.03 -2.62
N ILE A 43 -2.25 -7.22 -1.48
CA ILE A 43 -1.32 -6.23 -0.92
C ILE A 43 0.11 -6.72 -1.16
N PRO A 44 0.75 -6.33 -2.28
CA PRO A 44 2.10 -6.80 -2.56
C PRO A 44 3.16 -6.13 -1.67
N PHE A 45 2.94 -4.88 -1.23
CA PHE A 45 3.85 -4.21 -0.32
C PHE A 45 3.16 -3.17 0.58
N ILE A 46 3.82 -2.87 1.70
CA ILE A 46 3.50 -1.81 2.64
C ILE A 46 4.65 -0.81 2.66
N LEU A 47 4.34 0.47 2.63
CA LEU A 47 5.31 1.55 2.74
C LEU A 47 5.07 2.35 4.02
N SER A 48 6.12 2.58 4.80
CA SER A 48 6.03 3.40 5.99
C SER A 48 7.20 4.36 6.13
N ASN A 49 7.03 5.39 6.93
CA ASN A 49 8.10 6.26 7.38
C ASN A 49 8.71 5.81 8.73
N HIS A 50 8.22 4.70 9.30
CA HIS A 50 8.69 4.14 10.57
C HIS A 50 8.83 2.62 10.46
N GLU A 51 9.84 2.03 11.13
CA GLU A 51 10.07 0.58 11.12
C GLU A 51 9.15 -0.20 12.07
N ASP A 52 8.40 0.49 12.94
CA ASP A 52 7.58 -0.11 13.99
C ASP A 52 6.56 -1.14 13.47
N MET A 53 6.09 -0.98 12.23
CA MET A 53 5.07 -1.83 11.61
C MET A 53 5.65 -3.03 10.84
N ARG A 54 6.98 -3.09 10.67
CA ARG A 54 7.65 -4.17 9.93
C ARG A 54 7.35 -5.57 10.46
N PRO A 55 7.35 -5.84 11.78
CA PRO A 55 7.04 -7.17 12.30
C PRO A 55 5.65 -7.67 11.93
N VAL A 56 4.69 -6.75 11.76
CA VAL A 56 3.32 -7.07 11.37
C VAL A 56 3.26 -7.44 9.88
N ALA A 57 3.96 -6.69 9.03
CA ALA A 57 4.06 -7.00 7.60
C ALA A 57 4.79 -8.35 7.37
N ASP A 58 5.89 -8.59 8.07
CA ASP A 58 6.67 -9.83 7.98
C ASP A 58 5.83 -11.05 8.40
N ARG A 59 4.95 -10.90 9.41
CA ARG A 59 4.04 -11.97 9.84
C ARG A 59 3.08 -12.41 8.72
N LEU A 60 2.68 -11.48 7.86
CA LEU A 60 1.80 -11.73 6.72
C LEU A 60 2.55 -12.09 5.44
N GLY A 61 3.88 -12.05 5.47
CA GLY A 61 4.72 -12.26 4.29
C GLY A 61 4.58 -11.16 3.24
N ILE A 62 4.25 -9.93 3.66
CA ILE A 62 4.11 -8.77 2.77
C ILE A 62 5.41 -7.97 2.79
N ASP A 63 5.89 -7.54 1.62
CA ASP A 63 7.10 -6.73 1.50
C ASP A 63 6.92 -5.38 2.23
N PHE A 64 7.89 -5.02 3.08
CA PHE A 64 7.85 -3.78 3.85
C PHE A 64 8.97 -2.82 3.46
N HIS A 65 8.62 -1.61 3.04
CA HIS A 65 9.54 -0.55 2.65
C HIS A 65 9.49 0.61 3.63
N CYS A 66 10.60 0.87 4.34
CA CYS A 66 10.73 2.03 5.22
C CYS A 66 11.46 3.18 4.52
N LEU A 67 10.75 4.28 4.23
CA LEU A 67 11.31 5.48 3.61
C LEU A 67 11.23 6.68 4.55
N ASN A 68 12.39 7.12 5.06
CA ASN A 68 12.49 8.29 5.93
C ASN A 68 12.47 9.58 5.10
N ILE A 69 11.31 10.23 5.05
CA ILE A 69 11.12 11.51 4.37
C ILE A 69 11.60 12.66 5.26
N THR A 70 12.61 13.38 4.79
CA THR A 70 13.11 14.65 5.34
C THR A 70 12.87 15.76 4.33
N ARG A 71 13.01 17.03 4.74
CA ARG A 71 12.82 18.17 3.83
C ARG A 71 13.82 18.17 2.66
N ASP A 72 15.01 17.66 2.89
CA ASP A 72 16.12 17.66 1.93
C ASP A 72 15.98 16.53 0.89
N ASN A 73 15.46 15.36 1.31
CA ASN A 73 15.35 14.18 0.45
C ASN A 73 13.95 13.95 -0.15
N LYS A 74 13.00 14.87 0.08
CA LYS A 74 11.58 14.67 -0.26
C LYS A 74 11.36 14.26 -1.72
N GLN A 75 12.00 14.95 -2.67
CA GLN A 75 11.86 14.65 -4.10
C GLN A 75 12.40 13.26 -4.46
N GLU A 76 13.52 12.87 -3.87
CA GLU A 76 14.10 11.54 -4.11
C GLU A 76 13.21 10.44 -3.55
N GLN A 77 12.64 10.64 -2.36
CA GLN A 77 11.72 9.68 -1.75
C GLN A 77 10.41 9.56 -2.53
N GLU A 78 9.84 10.67 -3.01
CA GLU A 78 8.66 10.64 -3.88
C GLU A 78 8.95 9.89 -5.19
N ALA A 79 10.13 10.07 -5.79
CA ALA A 79 10.54 9.31 -6.97
C ALA A 79 10.63 7.80 -6.68
N ARG A 80 11.20 7.41 -5.53
CA ARG A 80 11.25 6.00 -5.10
C ARG A 80 9.86 5.42 -4.84
N GLN A 81 8.96 6.19 -4.23
CA GLN A 81 7.56 5.77 -4.04
C GLN A 81 6.89 5.48 -5.37
N LEU A 82 7.01 6.39 -6.34
CA LEU A 82 6.46 6.20 -7.68
C LEU A 82 7.06 4.99 -8.40
N GLN A 83 8.36 4.77 -8.24
CA GLN A 83 9.03 3.60 -8.81
C GLN A 83 8.49 2.29 -8.20
N LEU A 84 8.35 2.21 -6.87
CA LEU A 84 7.76 1.05 -6.21
C LEU A 84 6.33 0.78 -6.68
N LEU A 85 5.51 1.83 -6.83
CA LEU A 85 4.15 1.69 -7.35
C LEU A 85 4.12 1.09 -8.77
N GLN A 86 5.10 1.45 -9.61
CA GLN A 86 5.25 0.89 -10.96
C GLN A 86 5.77 -0.54 -10.94
N ASP A 87 6.82 -0.82 -10.17
CA ASP A 87 7.48 -2.13 -10.09
C ASP A 87 6.54 -3.22 -9.58
N TYR A 88 5.63 -2.87 -8.66
CA TYR A 88 4.63 -3.78 -8.12
C TYR A 88 3.29 -3.76 -8.86
N GLU A 89 3.16 -2.97 -9.93
CA GLU A 89 1.95 -2.82 -10.74
C GLU A 89 0.71 -2.50 -9.89
N ILE A 90 0.79 -1.44 -9.09
CA ILE A 90 -0.27 -1.07 -8.15
C ILE A 90 -1.44 -0.38 -8.86
N ASP A 91 -2.66 -0.84 -8.57
CA ASP A 91 -3.88 -0.25 -9.10
C ASP A 91 -4.31 0.99 -8.30
N PHE A 92 -4.16 0.95 -6.97
CA PHE A 92 -4.50 2.07 -6.10
C PHE A 92 -3.70 2.07 -4.79
N VAL A 93 -3.62 3.26 -4.19
CA VAL A 93 -2.88 3.49 -2.93
C VAL A 93 -3.87 3.85 -1.82
N VAL A 94 -3.69 3.25 -0.66
CA VAL A 94 -4.40 3.62 0.57
C VAL A 94 -3.43 4.28 1.53
N LEU A 95 -3.81 5.49 1.99
CA LEU A 95 -3.08 6.24 3.02
C LEU A 95 -3.75 5.95 4.37
N ALA A 96 -3.06 5.22 5.24
CA ALA A 96 -3.55 4.74 6.53
C ALA A 96 -2.83 5.40 7.73
#